data_AF-A0A952J6D4-F1
#
_entry.id   AF-A0A952J6D4-F1
#
_cell.length_a   1.000
_cell.length_b   1.000
_cell.length_c   1.000
_cell.angle_alpha   90.00
_cell.angle_beta   90.00
_cell.angle_gamma   90.00
#
_symmetry.space_group_name_H-M   'P 1'
#
loop_
_entity.id
_entity.type
_entity.pdbx_description
1 polymer ?
#
loop_
_entity_poly.entity_id
_entity_poly.type
_entity_poly.pdbx_seq_one_letter_code
_entity_poly.pdbx_strand_id
1 'polypeptide(L)'
;MAELKDMALQERTFLCDGETYPHYYLCNYKPYSEGIDKLSYSLIRFKKGEHVDIQAWTDCAVAALKSLAITFKPVVLRALHSHETKITNASVTALDNLARAISAASGGTYRPHLLQKKAHQPLKGLNLEERIRVIENLYAFRVRGVIQSIILVDDIFTSGTTMTAIIRSIRKNLSCPIILFTLAATDRAFNSITSLSGVGYSWKPQQGWIQVQEPAEFYSSVQDLKNLIEADFQ
;
A
#
# COMPACT_ATOMS: atom_id res chain seq x y z
N MET A 1 3.41 -17.55 -22.35
CA MET A 1 2.70 -17.03 -21.16
C MET A 1 3.12 -17.88 -19.98
N ALA A 2 3.91 -17.35 -19.05
CA ALA A 2 4.21 -18.08 -17.81
C ALA A 2 2.93 -18.11 -16.97
N GLU A 3 2.48 -19.30 -16.58
CA GLU A 3 1.42 -19.46 -15.58
C GLU A 3 1.86 -18.74 -14.30
N LEU A 4 1.16 -17.65 -13.94
CA LEU A 4 1.24 -17.08 -12.61
C LEU A 4 0.76 -18.18 -11.65
N LYS A 5 1.71 -18.88 -11.01
CA LYS A 5 1.40 -19.77 -9.88
C LYS A 5 0.55 -18.99 -8.88
N ASP A 6 -0.62 -19.54 -8.55
CA ASP A 6 -1.62 -18.97 -7.62
C ASP A 6 -0.95 -18.22 -6.47
N MET A 7 -0.92 -16.91 -6.58
CA MET A 7 -0.61 -16.06 -5.45
C MET A 7 -1.86 -15.99 -4.59
N ALA A 8 -1.78 -16.55 -3.39
CA ALA A 8 -2.86 -16.51 -2.42
C ALA A 8 -2.97 -15.10 -1.82
N LEU A 9 -3.59 -14.17 -2.55
CA LEU A 9 -4.03 -12.91 -1.99
C LEU A 9 -5.00 -13.21 -0.85
N GLN A 10 -4.67 -12.73 0.34
CA GLN A 10 -5.51 -12.97 1.52
C GLN A 10 -6.60 -11.91 1.57
N GLU A 11 -7.79 -12.32 2.01
CA GLU A 11 -8.95 -11.45 2.17
C GLU A 11 -9.51 -11.58 3.58
N ARG A 12 -9.93 -10.45 4.14
CA ARG A 12 -10.78 -10.40 5.32
C ARG A 12 -11.71 -9.21 5.28
N THR A 13 -12.71 -9.23 6.14
CA THR A 13 -13.61 -8.09 6.36
C THR A 13 -13.10 -7.23 7.50
N PHE A 14 -12.93 -5.94 7.24
CA PHE A 14 -12.67 -4.94 8.27
C PHE A 14 -13.97 -4.23 8.68
N LEU A 15 -14.24 -4.17 9.99
CA LEU A 15 -15.41 -3.47 10.55
C LEU A 15 -14.99 -2.10 11.07
N CYS A 16 -15.64 -1.04 10.59
CA CYS A 16 -15.44 0.33 11.06
C CYS A 16 -16.81 1.00 11.21
N ASP A 17 -17.14 1.42 12.44
CA ASP A 17 -18.39 2.14 12.75
C ASP A 17 -19.67 1.44 12.27
N GLY A 18 -19.69 0.11 12.31
CA GLY A 18 -20.83 -0.70 11.87
C GLY A 18 -20.88 -0.98 10.36
N GLU A 19 -19.97 -0.39 9.57
CA GLU A 19 -19.80 -0.68 8.15
C GLU A 19 -18.66 -1.68 7.91
N THR A 20 -18.83 -2.55 6.91
CA THR A 20 -17.84 -3.55 6.51
C THR A 20 -17.07 -3.10 5.27
N TYR A 21 -15.78 -3.41 5.25
CA TYR A 21 -14.85 -3.04 4.20
C TYR A 21 -14.01 -4.26 3.80
N PRO A 22 -13.94 -4.61 2.51
CA PRO A 22 -13.03 -5.66 2.07
C PRO A 22 -11.57 -5.21 2.29
N HIS A 23 -10.78 -6.08 2.89
CA HIS A 23 -9.35 -5.86 3.14
C HIS A 23 -8.54 -6.99 2.56
N TYR A 24 -7.72 -6.64 1.57
CA TYR A 24 -6.80 -7.55 0.89
C TYR A 24 -5.37 -7.31 1.35
N TYR A 25 -4.61 -8.39 1.52
CA TYR A 25 -3.21 -8.29 1.94
C TYR A 25 -2.38 -9.48 1.48
N LEU A 26 -1.07 -9.29 1.34
CA LEU A 26 -0.20 -10.29 0.71
C LEU A 26 0.30 -11.34 1.70
N CYS A 27 0.64 -10.97 2.94
CA CYS A 27 1.17 -11.93 3.92
C CYS A 27 0.89 -11.53 5.37
N ASN A 28 1.14 -12.44 6.32
CA ASN A 28 1.11 -12.07 7.74
C ASN A 28 2.44 -11.44 8.16
N TYR A 29 2.35 -10.36 8.94
CA TYR A 29 3.49 -9.66 9.51
C TYR A 29 3.76 -10.19 10.92
N LYS A 30 5.02 -10.56 11.19
CA LYS A 30 5.47 -10.94 12.53
C LYS A 30 6.07 -9.72 13.25
N PRO A 31 5.48 -9.26 14.36
CA PRO A 31 5.99 -8.09 15.08
C PRO A 31 7.41 -8.31 15.63
N TYR A 32 8.20 -7.24 15.70
CA TYR A 32 9.57 -7.26 16.25
C TYR A 32 9.65 -7.92 17.63
N SER A 33 8.65 -7.67 18.49
CA SER A 33 8.57 -8.20 19.86
C SER A 33 8.50 -9.74 19.93
N GLU A 34 8.09 -10.39 18.85
CA GLU A 34 7.97 -11.86 18.77
C GLU A 34 9.13 -12.50 17.98
N GLY A 35 10.12 -11.68 17.61
CA GLY A 35 11.22 -12.03 16.70
C GLY A 35 10.88 -11.69 15.25
N ILE A 36 11.89 -11.31 14.47
CA ILE A 36 11.74 -10.95 13.06
C ILE A 36 12.08 -12.14 12.16
N ASP A 37 11.15 -12.53 11.29
CA ASP A 37 11.46 -13.40 10.14
C ASP A 37 11.99 -12.55 8.95
N LYS A 38 12.62 -13.22 7.97
CA LYS A 38 13.21 -12.53 6.81
C LYS A 38 12.20 -11.70 6.01
N LEU A 39 10.94 -12.14 5.93
CA LEU A 39 9.90 -11.46 5.16
C LEU A 39 9.45 -10.18 5.86
N SER A 40 9.22 -10.27 7.18
CA SER A 40 8.94 -9.13 8.04
C SER A 40 10.11 -8.13 8.04
N TYR A 41 11.37 -8.60 7.96
CA TYR A 41 12.54 -7.74 7.78
C TYR A 41 12.54 -7.02 6.43
N SER A 42 12.16 -7.70 5.35
CA SER A 42 12.01 -7.08 4.02
C SER A 42 10.98 -5.96 4.02
N LEU A 43 9.86 -6.07 4.74
CA LEU A 43 8.90 -4.96 4.89
C LEU A 43 9.50 -3.75 5.60
N ILE A 44 10.39 -3.97 6.58
CA ILE A 44 11.10 -2.86 7.23
C ILE A 44 12.04 -2.18 6.22
N ARG A 45 12.71 -2.95 5.35
CA ARG A 45 13.55 -2.42 4.27
C ARG A 45 12.73 -1.64 3.23
N PHE A 46 11.55 -2.14 2.86
CA PHE A 46 10.58 -1.41 2.04
C PHE A 46 10.26 -0.04 2.64
N LYS A 47 9.90 0.01 3.93
CA LYS A 47 9.60 1.28 4.64
C LYS A 47 10.80 2.25 4.65
N LYS A 48 12.02 1.72 4.68
CA LYS A 48 13.27 2.50 4.64
C LYS A 48 13.66 2.97 3.24
N GLY A 49 12.94 2.57 2.20
CA GLY A 49 13.21 2.99 0.83
C GLY A 49 14.20 2.11 0.07
N GLU A 50 14.46 0.89 0.54
CA GLU A 50 15.39 -0.03 -0.12
C GLU A 50 14.84 -0.46 -1.48
N HIS A 51 15.61 -0.18 -2.54
CA HIS A 51 15.12 -0.27 -3.92
C HIS A 51 14.60 -1.67 -4.31
N VAL A 52 15.36 -2.72 -3.97
CA VAL A 52 14.96 -4.11 -4.27
C VAL A 52 13.66 -4.49 -3.57
N ASP A 53 13.49 -4.12 -2.30
CA ASP A 53 12.27 -4.42 -1.56
C ASP A 53 11.09 -3.60 -2.08
N ILE A 54 11.27 -2.32 -2.46
CA ILE A 54 10.23 -1.53 -3.14
C ILE A 54 9.75 -2.24 -4.39
N GLN A 55 10.68 -2.66 -5.25
CA GLN A 55 10.34 -3.28 -6.53
C GLN A 55 9.64 -4.61 -6.34
N ALA A 56 10.16 -5.47 -5.49
CA ALA A 56 9.61 -6.80 -5.27
C ALA A 56 8.22 -6.76 -4.61
N TRP A 57 8.04 -5.95 -3.57
CA TRP A 57 6.73 -5.79 -2.94
C TRP A 57 5.71 -5.16 -3.88
N THR A 58 6.12 -4.17 -4.68
CA THR A 58 5.25 -3.53 -5.66
C THR A 58 4.84 -4.49 -6.77
N ASP A 59 5.78 -5.29 -7.29
CA ASP A 59 5.52 -6.30 -8.32
C ASP A 59 4.53 -7.36 -7.83
N CYS A 60 4.74 -7.92 -6.64
CA CYS A 60 3.78 -8.84 -6.01
C CYS A 60 2.42 -8.17 -5.78
N ALA A 61 2.37 -6.93 -5.28
CA ALA A 61 1.11 -6.23 -5.05
C ALA A 61 0.32 -6.01 -6.35
N VAL A 62 0.99 -5.61 -7.42
CA VAL A 62 0.37 -5.42 -8.74
C VAL A 62 -0.14 -6.74 -9.31
N ALA A 63 0.65 -7.81 -9.23
CA ALA A 63 0.21 -9.13 -9.66
C ALA A 63 -1.04 -9.59 -8.89
N ALA A 64 -1.13 -9.28 -7.59
CA ALA A 64 -2.25 -9.69 -6.74
C ALA A 64 -3.50 -8.88 -7.05
N LEU A 65 -3.37 -7.57 -7.23
CA LEU A 65 -4.52 -6.73 -7.54
C LEU A 65 -5.10 -7.01 -8.93
N LYS A 66 -4.26 -7.41 -9.89
CA LYS A 66 -4.73 -7.84 -11.21
C LYS A 66 -5.65 -9.07 -11.14
N SER A 67 -5.46 -9.96 -10.16
CA SER A 67 -6.33 -11.14 -10.00
C SER A 67 -7.72 -10.81 -9.42
N LEU A 68 -7.89 -9.66 -8.76
CA LEU A 68 -9.17 -9.22 -8.21
C LEU A 68 -10.18 -8.70 -9.25
N ALA A 69 -9.79 -8.60 -10.53
CA ALA A 69 -10.66 -8.16 -11.63
C ALA A 69 -11.46 -6.87 -11.31
N ILE A 70 -10.79 -5.87 -10.73
CA ILE A 70 -11.42 -4.59 -10.34
C ILE A 70 -12.00 -3.91 -11.59
N THR A 71 -13.33 -3.78 -11.65
CA THR A 71 -14.07 -3.29 -12.84
C THR A 71 -14.29 -1.78 -12.89
N PHE A 72 -13.98 -1.09 -11.80
CA PHE A 72 -14.11 0.36 -11.68
C PHE A 72 -12.74 1.04 -11.76
N LYS A 73 -12.71 2.34 -12.04
CA LYS A 73 -11.48 3.15 -12.03
C LYS A 73 -11.32 3.83 -10.65
N PRO A 74 -10.64 3.22 -9.68
CA PRO A 74 -10.61 3.73 -8.32
C PRO A 74 -9.75 4.99 -8.22
N VAL A 75 -10.05 5.81 -7.22
CA VAL A 75 -9.06 6.73 -6.66
C VAL A 75 -8.19 5.95 -5.67
N VAL A 76 -6.88 5.92 -5.91
CA VAL A 76 -5.93 5.29 -4.99
C VAL A 76 -5.38 6.35 -4.05
N LEU A 77 -5.46 6.07 -2.75
CA LEU A 77 -4.87 6.88 -1.69
C LEU A 77 -3.93 6.00 -0.88
N ARG A 78 -2.89 6.59 -0.30
CA ARG A 78 -2.05 5.91 0.69
C ARG A 78 -2.22 6.52 2.07
N ALA A 79 -1.95 5.72 3.10
CA ALA A 79 -1.75 6.22 4.44
C ALA A 79 -0.55 7.20 4.50
N LEU A 80 -0.61 8.13 5.45
CA LEU A 80 0.47 9.07 5.74
C LEU A 80 1.31 8.51 6.89
N HIS A 81 2.64 8.61 6.76
CA HIS A 81 3.57 8.16 7.81
C HIS A 81 3.32 8.90 9.14
N SER A 82 3.88 8.38 10.23
CA SER A 82 3.72 8.95 11.58
C SER A 82 4.01 10.45 11.62
N HIS A 83 5.09 10.89 10.97
CA HIS A 83 5.56 12.28 10.93
C HIS A 83 5.09 13.07 9.70
N GLU A 84 4.39 12.43 8.78
CA GLU A 84 3.93 13.04 7.54
C GLU A 84 2.57 13.71 7.76
N THR A 85 2.54 15.04 7.66
CA THR A 85 1.29 15.82 7.77
C THR A 85 0.64 16.08 6.43
N LYS A 86 1.44 16.15 5.36
CA LYS A 86 0.98 16.32 3.99
C LYS A 86 1.98 15.69 3.03
N ILE A 87 1.48 15.25 1.88
CA ILE A 87 2.33 14.76 0.80
C ILE A 87 2.94 15.99 0.11
N THR A 88 4.27 16.03 0.08
CA THR A 88 5.04 17.09 -0.60
C THR A 88 5.74 16.49 -1.82
N ASN A 89 5.97 17.30 -2.86
CA ASN A 89 6.67 16.83 -4.06
C ASN A 89 8.18 16.62 -3.85
N ALA A 90 8.70 16.87 -2.64
CA ALA A 90 10.13 16.86 -2.34
C ALA A 90 10.71 15.45 -2.14
N SER A 91 9.90 14.46 -1.77
CA SER A 91 10.36 13.08 -1.65
C SER A 91 9.25 12.08 -1.98
N VAL A 92 9.54 11.16 -2.91
CA VAL A 92 8.67 10.04 -3.25
C VAL A 92 8.98 8.91 -2.28
N THR A 93 7.98 8.47 -1.51
CA THR A 93 8.13 7.37 -0.55
C THR A 93 7.91 6.00 -1.21
N ALA A 94 8.28 4.92 -0.51
CA ALA A 94 7.96 3.56 -0.93
C ALA A 94 6.45 3.34 -1.13
N LEU A 95 5.61 3.91 -0.25
CA LEU A 95 4.16 3.86 -0.41
C LEU A 95 3.65 4.69 -1.59
N ASP A 96 4.34 5.78 -1.97
CA ASP A 96 4.00 6.52 -3.20
C ASP A 96 4.26 5.66 -4.45
N ASN A 97 5.39 4.95 -4.49
CA ASN A 97 5.71 4.04 -5.58
C ASN A 97 4.69 2.90 -5.69
N LEU A 98 4.37 2.28 -4.55
CA LEU A 98 3.35 1.24 -4.47
C LEU A 98 1.99 1.75 -4.96
N ALA A 99 1.50 2.88 -4.41
CA ALA A 99 0.18 3.41 -4.76
C ALA A 99 0.07 3.85 -6.22
N ARG A 100 1.15 4.41 -6.81
CA ARG A 100 1.21 4.71 -8.25
C ARG A 100 1.09 3.46 -9.09
N ALA A 101 1.87 2.42 -8.78
CA ALA A 101 1.83 1.16 -9.51
C ALA A 101 0.45 0.48 -9.41
N ILE A 102 -0.17 0.49 -8.22
CA ILE A 102 -1.53 0.00 -8.00
C ILE A 102 -2.54 0.79 -8.84
N SER A 103 -2.43 2.12 -8.87
CA SER A 103 -3.33 2.96 -9.68
C SER A 103 -3.21 2.67 -11.18
N ALA A 104 -1.99 2.46 -11.68
CA ALA A 104 -1.75 2.08 -13.06
C ALA A 104 -2.34 0.69 -13.36
N ALA A 105 -2.11 -0.29 -12.49
CA ALA A 105 -2.60 -1.66 -12.67
C ALA A 105 -4.12 -1.79 -12.60
N SER A 106 -4.79 -0.94 -11.82
CA SER A 106 -6.25 -0.91 -11.67
C SER A 106 -6.96 0.04 -12.64
N GLY A 107 -6.23 0.72 -13.53
CA GLY A 107 -6.79 1.75 -14.42
C GLY A 107 -7.36 2.97 -13.67
N GLY A 108 -6.97 3.15 -12.41
CA GLY A 108 -7.41 4.21 -11.52
C GLY A 108 -6.53 5.46 -11.59
N THR A 109 -6.65 6.32 -10.58
CA THR A 109 -5.79 7.50 -10.45
C THR A 109 -5.24 7.63 -9.03
N TYR A 110 -3.93 7.82 -8.91
CA TYR A 110 -3.30 8.13 -7.64
C TYR A 110 -3.53 9.59 -7.27
N ARG A 111 -4.26 9.87 -6.17
CA ARG A 111 -4.60 11.24 -5.73
C ARG A 111 -4.19 11.51 -4.28
N PRO A 112 -2.88 11.48 -3.97
CA PRO A 112 -2.37 11.59 -2.60
C PRO A 112 -2.86 12.84 -1.85
N HIS A 113 -3.00 13.95 -2.57
CA HIS A 113 -3.29 15.26 -2.00
C HIS A 113 -4.72 15.40 -1.43
N LEU A 114 -5.61 14.43 -1.71
CA LEU A 114 -6.96 14.42 -1.14
C LEU A 114 -6.94 14.11 0.35
N LEU A 115 -5.87 13.48 0.86
CA LEU A 115 -5.70 13.15 2.27
C LEU A 115 -4.63 14.03 2.91
N GLN A 116 -4.93 14.58 4.07
CA GLN A 116 -4.01 15.35 4.90
C GLN A 116 -4.09 14.86 6.34
N LYS A 117 -2.98 14.94 7.07
CA LYS A 117 -2.88 14.59 8.48
C LYS A 117 -2.50 15.82 9.29
N LYS A 118 -3.24 16.09 10.35
CA LYS A 118 -2.91 17.17 11.28
C LYS A 118 -1.71 16.76 12.14
N ALA A 119 -0.82 17.71 12.40
CA ALA A 119 0.17 17.54 13.45
C ALA A 119 -0.57 17.34 14.79
N HIS A 120 -0.11 16.40 15.60
CA HIS A 120 -0.66 16.12 16.92
C HIS A 120 0.48 15.81 17.87
N GLN A 121 0.26 16.05 19.16
CA GLN A 121 1.19 15.63 20.20
C GLN A 121 1.19 14.10 20.31
N PRO A 122 2.31 13.48 20.76
CA PRO A 122 2.35 12.04 20.99
C PRO A 122 1.17 11.59 21.86
N LEU A 123 0.53 10.48 21.48
CA LEU A 123 -0.62 9.92 22.22
C LEU A 123 -0.25 9.40 23.63
N LYS A 124 1.05 9.40 23.97
CA LYS A 124 1.58 8.95 25.26
C LYS A 124 1.18 9.96 26.34
N GLY A 125 0.43 9.50 27.34
CA GLY A 125 -0.06 10.32 28.45
C GLY A 125 -1.51 10.81 28.30
N LEU A 126 -2.11 10.68 27.12
CA LEU A 126 -3.54 10.99 26.92
C LEU A 126 -4.43 9.87 27.47
N ASN A 127 -5.58 10.25 28.03
CA ASN A 127 -6.64 9.32 28.43
C ASN A 127 -7.43 8.82 27.20
N LEU A 128 -8.34 7.86 27.39
CA LEU A 128 -9.06 7.21 26.29
C LEU A 128 -9.88 8.20 25.44
N GLU A 129 -10.63 9.11 26.07
CA GLU A 129 -11.42 10.11 25.36
C GLU A 129 -10.55 11.09 24.57
N GLU A 130 -9.45 11.54 25.17
CA GLU A 130 -8.48 12.42 24.51
C GLU A 130 -7.83 11.74 23.31
N ARG A 131 -7.47 10.46 23.44
CA ARG A 131 -6.95 9.66 22.32
C ARG A 131 -7.99 9.56 21.20
N ILE A 132 -9.25 9.28 21.53
CA ILE A 132 -10.34 9.21 20.56
C ILE A 132 -10.49 10.55 19.83
N ARG A 133 -10.56 11.68 20.55
CA ARG A 133 -10.69 13.01 19.93
C ARG A 133 -9.51 13.39 19.03
N VAL A 134 -8.28 13.06 19.45
CA VAL A 134 -7.08 13.31 18.64
C VAL A 134 -7.13 12.46 17.36
N ILE A 135 -7.51 11.19 17.45
CA ILE A 135 -7.61 10.28 16.31
C ILE A 135 -8.76 10.68 15.36
N GLU A 136 -9.92 11.08 15.87
CA GLU A 136 -11.12 11.45 15.09
C GLU A 136 -10.93 12.65 14.17
N ASN A 137 -10.00 13.54 14.52
CA ASN A 137 -9.69 14.75 13.77
C ASN A 137 -8.29 14.73 13.16
N LEU A 138 -7.61 13.58 13.23
CA LEU A 138 -6.24 13.43 12.77
C LEU A 138 -6.14 13.57 11.26
N TYR A 139 -7.11 13.05 10.52
CA TYR A 139 -7.15 13.12 9.07
C TYR A 139 -8.20 14.10 8.57
N ALA A 140 -7.88 14.75 7.45
CA ALA A 140 -8.79 15.55 6.67
C ALA A 140 -8.79 15.05 5.23
N PHE A 141 -9.97 14.73 4.71
CA PHE A 141 -10.19 14.29 3.35
C PHE A 141 -10.94 15.40 2.61
N ARG A 142 -10.39 15.86 1.49
CA ARG A 142 -10.98 16.93 0.67
C ARG A 142 -11.32 16.35 -0.68
N VAL A 143 -12.61 16.19 -0.95
CA VAL A 143 -13.09 15.73 -2.25
C VAL A 143 -13.18 16.89 -3.24
N ARG A 144 -12.76 16.66 -4.48
CA ARG A 144 -13.02 17.53 -5.62
C ARG A 144 -13.50 16.65 -6.78
N GLY A 145 -14.73 16.90 -7.24
CA GLY A 145 -15.37 16.11 -8.30
C GLY A 145 -15.94 14.77 -7.82
N VAL A 146 -16.34 13.95 -8.78
CA VAL A 146 -16.96 12.64 -8.52
C VAL A 146 -15.88 11.59 -8.27
N ILE A 147 -16.01 10.83 -7.19
CA ILE A 147 -15.18 9.66 -6.87
C ILE A 147 -16.12 8.46 -6.75
N GLN A 148 -15.96 7.49 -7.67
CA GLN A 148 -16.82 6.31 -7.72
C GLN A 148 -16.43 5.24 -6.71
N SER A 149 -15.13 5.11 -6.42
CA SER A 149 -14.59 4.16 -5.45
C SER A 149 -13.18 4.55 -5.04
N ILE A 150 -12.72 4.01 -3.91
CA ILE A 150 -11.40 4.26 -3.35
C ILE A 150 -10.68 2.94 -3.06
N ILE A 151 -9.38 2.88 -3.35
CA ILE A 151 -8.46 1.90 -2.75
C ILE A 151 -7.57 2.64 -1.75
N LEU A 152 -7.61 2.23 -0.49
CA LEU A 152 -6.72 2.71 0.57
C LEU A 152 -5.53 1.77 0.73
N VAL A 153 -4.33 2.30 0.51
CA VAL A 153 -3.07 1.56 0.55
C VAL A 153 -2.30 1.89 1.82
N ASP A 154 -1.77 0.89 2.50
CA ASP A 154 -0.80 1.06 3.60
C ASP A 154 0.21 -0.09 3.57
N ASP A 155 1.27 0.02 4.35
CA ASP A 155 2.29 -1.03 4.40
C ASP A 155 1.82 -2.23 5.24
N ILE A 156 1.40 -1.99 6.47
CA ILE A 156 1.08 -3.02 7.46
C ILE A 156 -0.22 -2.67 8.17
N PHE A 157 -1.22 -3.53 8.03
CA PHE A 157 -2.41 -3.47 8.86
C PHE A 157 -2.14 -4.10 10.23
N THR A 158 -2.25 -3.29 11.29
CA THR A 158 -2.15 -3.77 12.69
C THR A 158 -3.52 -3.80 13.37
N SER A 159 -3.81 -2.82 14.23
CA SER A 159 -5.11 -2.66 14.91
C SER A 159 -6.19 -2.06 14.01
N GLY A 160 -5.83 -1.57 12.83
CA GLY A 160 -6.73 -0.84 11.93
C GLY A 160 -6.96 0.62 12.33
N THR A 161 -6.32 1.14 13.38
CA THR A 161 -6.53 2.53 13.86
C THR A 161 -6.29 3.58 12.76
N THR A 162 -5.24 3.42 11.95
CA THR A 162 -4.97 4.30 10.81
C THR A 162 -6.12 4.24 9.78
N MET A 163 -6.56 3.03 9.43
CA MET A 163 -7.64 2.82 8.47
C MET A 163 -8.96 3.40 8.96
N THR A 164 -9.34 3.14 10.21
CA THR A 164 -10.52 3.76 10.86
C THR A 164 -10.48 5.28 10.75
N ALA A 165 -9.35 5.92 11.08
CA ALA A 165 -9.24 7.37 11.05
C ALA A 165 -9.37 7.94 9.62
N ILE A 166 -8.77 7.28 8.62
CA ILE A 166 -8.88 7.68 7.21
C ILE A 166 -10.30 7.47 6.69
N ILE A 167 -10.91 6.30 6.93
CA ILE A 167 -12.27 5.96 6.51
C ILE A 167 -13.27 6.96 7.09
N ARG A 168 -13.21 7.23 8.41
CA ARG A 168 -14.05 8.25 9.05
C ARG A 168 -13.91 9.61 8.37
N SER A 169 -12.68 10.01 8.04
CA SER A 169 -12.44 11.27 7.34
C SER A 169 -13.04 11.29 5.93
N ILE A 170 -13.01 10.18 5.20
CA ILE A 170 -13.63 10.04 3.88
C ILE A 170 -15.16 10.09 3.99
N ARG A 171 -15.73 9.30 4.89
CA ARG A 171 -17.19 9.17 5.10
C ARG A 171 -17.86 10.47 5.52
N LYS A 172 -17.13 11.39 6.18
CA LYS A 172 -17.62 12.76 6.44
C LYS A 172 -18.01 13.53 5.17
N ASN A 173 -17.42 13.21 4.02
CA ASN A 173 -17.58 13.99 2.77
C ASN A 173 -18.01 13.15 1.56
N LEU A 174 -17.94 11.82 1.64
CA LEU A 174 -18.12 10.94 0.49
C LEU A 174 -18.65 9.56 0.91
N SER A 175 -19.75 9.16 0.27
CA SER A 175 -20.24 7.79 0.28
C SER A 175 -19.87 7.10 -1.04
N CYS A 176 -18.92 6.18 -0.98
CA CYS A 176 -18.49 5.35 -2.11
C CYS A 176 -17.89 4.03 -1.58
N PRO A 177 -17.84 2.96 -2.38
CA PRO A 177 -17.06 1.77 -2.05
C PRO A 177 -15.61 2.12 -1.69
N ILE A 178 -15.10 1.49 -0.63
CA ILE A 178 -13.71 1.61 -0.20
C ILE A 178 -13.15 0.19 -0.05
N ILE A 179 -12.05 -0.10 -0.75
CA ILE A 179 -11.26 -1.31 -0.59
C ILE A 179 -9.99 -0.96 0.19
N LEU A 180 -9.62 -1.80 1.15
CA LEU A 180 -8.34 -1.69 1.85
C LEU A 180 -7.34 -2.66 1.22
N PHE A 181 -6.13 -2.18 0.98
CA PHE A 181 -5.02 -3.00 0.50
C PHE A 181 -3.78 -2.74 1.35
N THR A 182 -3.21 -3.78 1.95
CA THR A 182 -1.92 -3.67 2.65
C THR A 182 -0.92 -4.71 2.19
N LEU A 183 0.38 -4.44 2.32
CA LEU A 183 1.37 -5.47 2.01
C LEU A 183 1.30 -6.62 3.01
N ALA A 184 1.05 -6.30 4.28
CA ALA A 184 0.90 -7.31 5.31
C ALA A 184 -0.12 -6.97 6.39
N ALA A 185 -0.58 -7.99 7.10
CA ALA A 185 -1.46 -7.83 8.25
C ALA A 185 -0.92 -8.57 9.47
N THR A 186 -1.12 -8.03 10.67
CA THR A 186 -0.97 -8.84 11.89
C THR A 186 -2.21 -9.70 12.04
N ASP A 187 -2.07 -11.00 11.79
CA ASP A 187 -3.10 -12.00 12.12
C ASP A 187 -2.56 -12.95 13.20
N ARG A 188 -3.45 -13.48 14.03
CA ARG A 188 -3.14 -14.50 15.04
C ARG A 188 -2.96 -15.89 14.39
N ALA A 189 -3.42 -16.08 13.16
CA ALA A 189 -3.11 -17.26 12.37
C ALA A 189 -1.71 -17.12 11.73
N PHE A 190 -0.75 -17.92 12.19
CA PHE A 190 0.64 -17.85 11.71
C PHE A 190 0.76 -18.13 10.21
N ASN A 191 1.80 -17.55 9.59
CA ASN A 191 2.18 -17.72 8.18
C ASN A 191 2.29 -19.19 7.77
N SER A 192 1.20 -19.80 7.29
CA SER A 192 1.28 -21.02 6.48
C SER A 192 1.63 -20.61 5.05
N ILE A 193 2.94 -20.38 4.82
CA ILE A 193 3.60 -20.31 3.51
C ILE A 193 2.78 -19.53 2.45
N THR A 194 2.74 -18.21 2.55
CA THR A 194 2.22 -17.41 1.43
C THR A 194 3.27 -17.37 0.32
N SER A 195 2.94 -17.94 -0.84
CA SER A 195 3.75 -17.79 -2.04
C SER A 195 3.59 -16.35 -2.55
N LEU A 196 4.63 -15.53 -2.37
CA LEU A 196 4.70 -14.19 -2.95
C LEU A 196 5.46 -14.26 -4.25
N SER A 197 4.79 -13.95 -5.35
CA SER A 197 5.42 -13.90 -6.68
C SER A 197 4.68 -12.90 -7.55
N GLY A 198 5.44 -11.97 -8.11
CA GLY A 198 5.01 -11.13 -9.22
C GLY A 198 5.67 -11.58 -10.53
N VAL A 199 5.75 -10.68 -11.50
CA VAL A 199 6.34 -10.97 -12.81
C VAL A 199 7.86 -10.98 -12.72
N GLY A 200 8.43 -10.01 -12.02
CA GLY A 200 9.88 -9.83 -11.89
C GLY A 200 10.48 -10.47 -10.65
N TYR A 201 9.71 -10.63 -9.56
CA TYR A 201 10.22 -11.06 -8.26
C TYR A 201 9.43 -12.21 -7.64
N SER A 202 10.12 -13.08 -6.91
CA SER A 202 9.53 -14.16 -6.12
C SER A 202 10.21 -14.26 -4.76
N TRP A 203 9.44 -14.49 -3.70
CA TRP A 203 9.97 -14.70 -2.36
C TRP A 203 10.34 -16.17 -2.14
N LYS A 204 11.55 -16.42 -1.64
CA LYS A 204 11.97 -17.73 -1.13
C LYS A 204 12.34 -17.63 0.35
N PRO A 205 11.70 -18.39 1.27
CA PRO A 205 11.92 -18.26 2.71
C PRO A 205 13.39 -18.27 3.16
N GLN A 206 14.24 -19.07 2.52
CA GLN A 206 15.66 -19.18 2.86
C GLN A 206 16.53 -18.11 2.18
N GLN A 207 16.15 -17.59 1.01
CA GLN A 207 17.01 -16.74 0.17
C GLN A 207 16.56 -15.26 0.13
N GLY A 208 15.29 -14.98 0.44
CA GLY A 208 14.68 -13.66 0.29
C GLY A 208 14.08 -13.46 -1.10
N TRP A 209 14.12 -12.21 -1.58
CA TRP A 209 13.67 -11.87 -2.93
C TRP A 209 14.63 -12.40 -3.99
N ILE A 210 14.08 -13.08 -4.98
CA ILE A 210 14.79 -13.55 -6.18
C ILE A 210 14.14 -12.91 -7.39
N GLN A 211 14.96 -12.38 -8.29
CA GLN A 211 14.50 -11.91 -9.58
C GLN A 211 14.26 -13.13 -10.50
N VAL A 212 13.01 -13.34 -10.92
CA VAL A 212 12.57 -14.52 -11.69
C VAL A 212 12.49 -14.27 -13.19
N GLN A 213 12.34 -13.02 -13.60
CA GLN A 213 12.49 -12.57 -14.99
C GLN A 213 13.23 -11.23 -14.99
N GLU A 214 14.08 -10.97 -15.99
CA GLU A 214 14.42 -9.58 -16.30
C GLU A 214 13.11 -8.89 -16.69
N PRO A 215 12.75 -7.76 -16.07
CA PRO A 215 11.52 -7.06 -16.39
C PRO A 215 11.62 -6.49 -17.81
N ALA A 216 11.29 -7.32 -18.80
CA ALA A 216 10.99 -6.87 -20.14
C ALA A 216 9.83 -5.88 -20.01
N GLU A 217 10.03 -4.67 -20.54
CA GLU A 217 9.02 -3.64 -20.79
C GLU A 217 8.69 -2.61 -19.69
N PHE A 218 9.18 -2.70 -18.44
CA PHE A 218 9.06 -1.55 -17.53
C PHE A 218 10.21 -0.52 -17.71
N TYR A 219 11.34 -0.96 -18.24
CA TYR A 219 12.54 -0.12 -18.47
C TYR A 219 12.73 0.35 -19.91
N SER A 220 11.88 -0.04 -20.87
CA SER A 220 11.92 0.56 -22.22
C SER A 220 11.80 2.08 -22.11
N SER A 221 10.91 2.59 -21.25
CA SER A 221 10.77 4.04 -21.02
C SER A 221 12.05 4.78 -20.59
N VAL A 222 12.94 4.14 -19.82
CA VAL A 222 14.21 4.77 -19.37
C VAL A 222 15.29 4.66 -20.43
N GLN A 223 15.35 3.55 -21.15
CA GLN A 223 16.29 3.36 -22.25
C GLN A 223 15.89 4.20 -23.48
N ASP A 224 14.60 4.29 -23.77
CA ASP A 224 14.01 5.14 -24.80
C ASP A 224 14.25 6.62 -24.46
N LEU A 225 14.13 7.03 -23.19
CA LEU A 225 14.48 8.38 -22.74
C LEU A 225 15.98 8.69 -22.90
N LYS A 226 16.86 7.73 -22.58
CA LYS A 226 18.31 7.90 -22.83
C LYS A 226 18.61 8.06 -24.32
N ASN A 227 18.01 7.21 -25.16
CA ASN A 227 18.20 7.26 -26.60
C ASN A 227 17.64 8.56 -27.21
N LEU A 228 16.55 9.10 -26.67
CA LEU A 228 15.97 10.39 -27.10
C LEU A 228 16.88 11.58 -26.73
N ILE A 229 17.44 11.57 -25.53
CA ILE A 229 18.37 12.62 -25.08
C ILE A 229 19.64 12.59 -25.91
N GLU A 230 20.20 11.41 -26.20
CA GLU A 230 21.42 11.28 -27.00
C GLU A 230 21.23 11.68 -28.48
N ALA A 231 20.02 11.55 -29.03
CA ALA A 231 19.68 11.98 -30.38
C ALA A 231 19.53 13.51 -30.54
N ASP A 232 19.19 14.24 -29.47
CA ASP A 232 19.09 15.71 -29.47
C ASP A 232 20.46 16.41 -29.32
N PHE A 233 21.54 15.67 -29.07
CA PHE A 233 22.91 16.18 -28.90
C PHE A 233 23.88 15.78 -30.05
N GLN A 234 23.38 15.25 -31.17
CA GLN A 234 24.13 15.04 -32.42
C GLN A 234 23.63 16.00 -33.51
#